data_AF-A0A5C1MH24-F1
#
_entry.id   AF-A0A5C1MH24-F1
#
_cell.length_a   1.000
_cell.length_b   1.000
_cell.length_c   1.000
_cell.angle_alpha   90.00
_cell.angle_beta   90.00
_cell.angle_gamma   90.00
#
_symmetry.space_group_name_H-M   'P 1'
#
loop_
_entity.id
_entity.type
_entity.pdbx_description
1 polymer ?
#
loop_
_entity_poly.entity_id
_entity_poly.type
_entity_poly.pdbx_seq_one_letter_code
_entity_poly.pdbx_strand_id
1 'polypeptide(L)'
;MIQTFKAGLLLLCCLMTTACSTPNSTIREEFEKSMKAYNKLLRWHEIEGAGMAYMVPELRDEFVKAAADIKKREVAITDFRILTSECLPDKGTGEVVAEFDYYILPSNRIKTQSYRQDWVYRDINERKSWKVKSGLPPLNESQRHLSLAHSLTSFARAHRGTENIKKMALYP
;
A
#
# COMPACT_ATOMS: atom_id res chain seq x y z
N MET A 1 0.98 -20.26 61.39
CA MET A 1 1.53 -19.07 60.68
C MET A 1 1.91 -19.41 59.23
N ILE A 2 1.05 -20.11 58.47
CA ILE A 2 1.33 -20.56 57.08
C ILE A 2 0.15 -20.24 56.12
N GLN A 3 -1.01 -19.84 56.66
CA GLN A 3 -2.24 -19.62 55.87
C GLN A 3 -2.30 -18.26 55.15
N THR A 4 -1.59 -17.23 55.63
CA THR A 4 -1.61 -15.88 55.03
C THR A 4 -0.77 -15.77 53.76
N PHE A 5 0.20 -16.67 53.56
CA PHE A 5 1.08 -16.66 52.39
C PHE A 5 0.41 -17.15 51.10
N LYS A 6 -0.61 -18.02 51.23
CA LYS A 6 -1.36 -18.56 50.08
C LYS A 6 -2.28 -17.50 49.44
N ALA A 7 -2.81 -16.59 50.24
CA ALA A 7 -3.70 -15.53 49.75
C ALA A 7 -2.94 -14.46 48.94
N GLY A 8 -1.71 -14.11 49.33
CA GLY A 8 -0.88 -13.16 48.61
C GLY A 8 -0.39 -13.67 47.24
N LEU A 9 -0.07 -14.97 47.16
CA LEU A 9 0.40 -15.59 45.91
C LEU A 9 -0.72 -15.72 44.86
N LEU A 10 -1.95 -15.95 45.30
CA LEU A 10 -3.11 -16.08 44.41
C LEU A 10 -3.57 -14.73 43.85
N LEU A 11 -3.41 -13.64 44.62
CA LEU A 11 -3.68 -12.28 44.17
C LEU A 11 -2.66 -11.83 43.10
N LEU A 12 -1.38 -12.21 43.24
CA LEU A 12 -0.31 -11.85 42.31
C LEU A 12 -0.45 -12.56 40.94
N CYS A 13 -1.00 -13.77 40.90
CA CYS A 13 -1.29 -14.48 39.64
C CYS A 13 -2.42 -13.82 38.82
N CYS A 14 -3.42 -13.21 39.47
CA CYS A 14 -4.54 -12.57 38.77
C CYS A 14 -4.18 -11.21 38.13
N LEU A 15 -3.09 -10.56 38.55
CA LEU A 15 -2.65 -9.29 37.94
C LEU A 15 -1.92 -9.46 36.59
N MET A 16 -1.55 -10.69 36.21
CA MET A 16 -0.78 -10.94 34.98
C MET A 16 -1.64 -11.30 33.76
N THR A 17 -2.98 -11.32 33.87
CA THR A 17 -3.86 -11.80 32.79
C THR A 17 -4.55 -10.71 31.98
N THR A 18 -4.22 -9.42 32.15
CA THR A 18 -4.78 -8.33 31.33
C THR A 18 -3.78 -7.81 30.30
N ALA A 19 -3.22 -8.71 29.48
CA ALA A 19 -2.61 -8.31 28.21
C ALA A 19 -3.76 -8.11 27.21
N CYS A 20 -4.32 -6.90 27.21
CA CYS A 20 -5.30 -6.49 26.22
C CYS A 20 -4.57 -6.40 24.85
N SER A 21 -4.54 -7.50 24.10
CA SER A 21 -4.09 -7.48 22.71
C SER A 21 -5.03 -6.57 21.94
N THR A 22 -4.54 -5.42 21.50
CA THR A 22 -5.28 -4.51 20.64
C THR A 22 -5.12 -5.02 19.20
N PRO A 23 -6.11 -5.72 18.62
CA PRO A 23 -5.95 -6.34 17.30
C PRO A 23 -5.62 -5.31 16.20
N ASN A 24 -6.04 -4.06 16.39
CA ASN A 24 -5.86 -2.99 15.41
C ASN A 24 -4.42 -2.46 15.32
N SER A 25 -3.64 -2.51 16.40
CA SER A 25 -2.24 -2.08 16.36
C SER A 25 -1.41 -3.06 15.52
N THR A 26 -1.73 -4.35 15.59
CA THR A 26 -1.08 -5.41 14.83
C THR A 26 -1.37 -5.30 13.33
N ILE A 27 -2.62 -5.07 12.93
CA ILE A 27 -3.00 -4.93 11.50
C ILE A 27 -2.26 -3.75 10.85
N ARG A 28 -2.14 -2.61 11.53
CA ARG A 28 -1.40 -1.45 11.02
C ARG A 28 0.11 -1.72 10.94
N GLU A 29 0.69 -2.36 11.93
CA GLU A 29 2.10 -2.72 11.90
C GLU A 29 2.41 -3.71 10.77
N GLU A 30 1.54 -4.70 10.56
CA GLU A 30 1.62 -5.63 9.42
C GLU A 30 1.51 -4.92 8.08
N PHE A 31 0.68 -3.87 7.98
CA PHE A 31 0.57 -3.04 6.78
C PHE A 31 1.91 -2.38 6.45
N GLU A 32 2.52 -1.72 7.44
CA GLU A 32 3.79 -1.04 7.26
C GLU A 32 4.92 -1.99 6.85
N LYS A 33 4.96 -3.18 7.46
CA LYS A 33 5.90 -4.24 7.10
C LYS A 33 5.66 -4.72 5.67
N SER A 34 4.41 -4.96 5.30
CA SER A 34 4.01 -5.49 3.98
C SER A 34 4.34 -4.50 2.87
N MET A 35 3.99 -3.22 3.03
CA MET A 35 4.29 -2.20 2.02
C MET A 35 5.80 -2.03 1.83
N LYS A 36 6.59 -2.01 2.92
CA LYS A 36 8.05 -1.89 2.83
C LYS A 36 8.67 -3.11 2.15
N ALA A 37 8.24 -4.31 2.52
CA ALA A 37 8.74 -5.56 1.93
C ALA A 37 8.41 -5.68 0.44
N TYR A 38 7.18 -5.35 0.04
CA TYR A 38 6.77 -5.32 -1.36
C TYR A 38 7.63 -4.37 -2.20
N ASN A 39 7.78 -3.11 -1.78
CA ASN A 39 8.60 -2.13 -2.50
C ASN A 39 10.09 -2.52 -2.55
N LYS A 40 10.58 -3.20 -1.49
CA LYS A 40 11.94 -3.75 -1.47
C LYS A 40 12.15 -4.84 -2.52
N LEU A 41 11.19 -5.75 -2.69
CA LEU A 41 11.26 -6.78 -3.74
C LEU A 41 11.28 -6.18 -5.14
N LEU A 42 10.47 -5.14 -5.39
CA LEU A 42 10.49 -4.42 -6.66
C LEU A 42 11.87 -3.83 -6.97
N ARG A 43 12.50 -3.17 -5.98
CA ARG A 43 13.86 -2.63 -6.09
C ARG A 43 14.91 -3.74 -6.33
N TRP A 44 14.69 -4.92 -5.76
CA TRP A 44 15.60 -6.06 -5.90
C TRP A 44 15.41 -6.86 -7.19
N HIS A 45 14.64 -6.34 -8.15
CA HIS A 45 14.30 -7.03 -9.40
C HIS A 45 13.52 -8.35 -9.21
N GLU A 46 13.03 -8.60 -7.99
CA GLU A 46 12.18 -9.74 -7.61
C GLU A 46 10.70 -9.39 -7.87
N ILE A 47 10.41 -8.83 -9.06
CA ILE A 47 9.09 -8.28 -9.36
C ILE A 47 8.06 -9.39 -9.37
N GLU A 48 8.30 -10.48 -10.09
CA GLU A 48 7.41 -11.66 -10.11
C GLU A 48 7.17 -12.21 -8.69
N GLY A 49 8.22 -12.30 -7.87
CA GLY A 49 8.13 -12.69 -6.46
C GLY A 49 7.26 -11.75 -5.62
N ALA A 50 7.37 -10.44 -5.84
CA ALA A 50 6.51 -9.44 -5.22
C ALA A 50 5.03 -9.65 -5.59
N GLY A 51 4.75 -9.98 -6.85
CA GLY A 51 3.43 -10.34 -7.33
C GLY A 51 2.87 -11.59 -6.65
N MET A 52 3.66 -12.67 -6.58
CA MET A 52 3.23 -13.91 -5.94
C MET A 52 2.93 -13.74 -4.45
N ALA A 53 3.77 -12.98 -3.74
CA ALA A 53 3.64 -12.77 -2.31
C ALA A 53 2.52 -11.78 -1.95
N TYR A 54 2.42 -10.65 -2.64
CA TYR A 54 1.61 -9.51 -2.22
C TYR A 54 0.45 -9.17 -3.16
N MET A 55 0.43 -9.59 -4.42
CA MET A 55 -0.71 -9.30 -5.30
C MET A 55 -1.92 -10.15 -4.90
N VAL A 56 -3.10 -9.53 -4.96
CA VAL A 56 -4.36 -10.28 -4.87
C VAL A 56 -4.42 -11.36 -5.96
N PRO A 57 -4.89 -12.59 -5.66
CA PRO A 57 -4.81 -13.72 -6.59
C PRO A 57 -5.39 -13.42 -7.96
N GLU A 58 -6.47 -12.65 -8.01
CA GLU A 58 -7.22 -12.34 -9.23
C GLU A 58 -6.44 -11.47 -10.22
N LEU A 59 -5.40 -10.75 -9.76
CA LEU A 59 -4.60 -9.83 -10.57
C LEU A 59 -3.17 -10.33 -10.82
N ARG A 60 -2.82 -11.53 -10.36
CA ARG A 60 -1.45 -12.08 -10.48
C ARG A 60 -1.02 -12.25 -11.92
N ASP A 61 -1.89 -12.76 -12.78
CA ASP A 61 -1.55 -13.03 -14.18
C ASP A 61 -1.24 -11.74 -14.95
N GLU A 62 -2.04 -10.69 -14.73
CA GLU A 62 -1.80 -9.36 -15.31
C GLU A 62 -0.49 -8.77 -14.78
N PHE A 63 -0.26 -8.90 -13.47
CA PHE A 63 0.96 -8.42 -12.84
C PHE A 63 2.21 -9.13 -13.38
N VAL A 64 2.17 -10.45 -13.58
CA VAL A 64 3.29 -11.23 -14.15
C VAL A 64 3.59 -10.78 -15.58
N LYS A 65 2.57 -10.51 -16.39
CA LYS A 65 2.77 -9.96 -17.74
C LYS A 65 3.47 -8.59 -17.69
N ALA A 66 3.01 -7.70 -16.81
CA ALA A 66 3.65 -6.40 -16.62
C ALA A 66 5.10 -6.52 -16.08
N ALA A 67 5.37 -7.50 -15.21
CA ALA A 67 6.72 -7.81 -14.73
C ALA A 67 7.64 -8.28 -15.88
N ALA A 68 7.15 -9.15 -16.75
CA ALA A 68 7.87 -9.61 -17.93
C ALA A 68 8.19 -8.43 -18.89
N ASP A 69 7.25 -7.50 -19.07
CA ASP A 69 7.48 -6.30 -19.89
C ASP A 69 8.50 -5.33 -19.29
N ILE A 70 8.55 -5.21 -17.96
CA ILE A 70 9.59 -4.45 -17.24
C ILE A 70 10.96 -5.09 -17.46
N LYS A 71 11.05 -6.43 -17.32
CA LYS A 71 12.27 -7.20 -17.53
C LYS A 71 12.77 -7.10 -18.97
N LYS A 72 11.87 -7.24 -19.95
CA LYS A 72 12.20 -7.14 -21.38
C LYS A 72 12.77 -5.78 -21.76
N ARG A 73 12.29 -4.72 -21.11
CA ARG A 73 12.77 -3.35 -21.31
C ARG A 73 14.01 -3.02 -20.50
N GLU A 74 14.56 -3.98 -19.74
CA GLU A 74 15.75 -3.78 -18.92
C GLU A 74 15.62 -2.57 -17.97
N VAL A 75 14.42 -2.41 -17.41
CA VAL A 75 14.12 -1.37 -16.43
C VAL A 75 14.63 -1.82 -15.07
N ALA A 76 15.43 -0.98 -14.42
CA ALA A 76 15.99 -1.22 -13.11
C ALA A 76 15.55 -0.15 -12.12
N ILE A 77 14.83 -0.57 -11.07
CA ILE A 77 14.45 0.32 -9.96
C ILE A 77 15.63 0.42 -9.00
N THR A 78 16.21 1.61 -8.86
CA THR A 78 17.39 1.84 -8.04
C THR A 78 17.04 2.21 -6.61
N ASP A 79 15.94 2.94 -6.42
CA ASP A 79 15.50 3.40 -5.10
C ASP A 79 13.98 3.59 -5.04
N PHE A 80 13.44 3.62 -3.82
CA PHE A 80 12.07 4.01 -3.58
C PHE A 80 11.92 4.88 -2.33
N ARG A 81 10.97 5.81 -2.37
CA ARG A 81 10.58 6.65 -1.22
C ARG A 81 9.09 6.56 -1.02
N ILE A 82 8.65 6.23 0.19
CA ILE A 82 7.23 6.31 0.55
C ILE A 82 6.93 7.76 0.90
N LEU A 83 6.10 8.44 0.11
CA LEU A 83 5.68 9.82 0.33
C LEU A 83 4.57 9.89 1.38
N THR A 84 3.55 9.04 1.22
CA THR A 84 2.43 8.93 2.14
C THR A 84 2.01 7.47 2.29
N SER A 85 1.50 7.14 3.47
CA SER A 85 0.85 5.86 3.74
C SER A 85 -0.33 6.09 4.67
N GLU A 86 -1.51 5.65 4.25
CA GLU A 86 -2.72 5.68 5.05
C GLU A 86 -3.21 4.25 5.27
N CYS A 87 -3.55 3.91 6.50
CA CYS A 87 -4.11 2.60 6.85
C CYS A 87 -5.40 2.82 7.63
N LEU A 88 -6.46 2.17 7.17
CA LEU A 88 -7.77 2.12 7.81
C LEU A 88 -8.00 0.67 8.32
N PRO A 89 -7.49 0.30 9.51
CA PRO A 89 -7.53 -1.08 10.01
C PRO A 89 -8.95 -1.62 10.09
N ASP A 90 -9.91 -0.79 10.53
CA ASP A 90 -11.32 -1.18 10.69
C ASP A 90 -11.99 -1.56 9.35
N LYS A 91 -11.49 -0.98 8.24
CA LYS A 91 -11.96 -1.29 6.88
C LYS A 91 -11.10 -2.35 6.19
N GLY A 92 -9.95 -2.72 6.77
CA GLY A 92 -8.97 -3.57 6.12
C GLY A 92 -8.47 -2.98 4.80
N THR A 93 -8.34 -1.65 4.69
CA THR A 93 -7.85 -0.97 3.49
C THR A 93 -6.66 -0.10 3.81
N GLY A 94 -5.74 0.03 2.86
CA GLY A 94 -4.61 0.91 2.97
C GLY A 94 -4.27 1.52 1.62
N GLU A 95 -3.59 2.65 1.66
CA GLU A 95 -3.13 3.38 0.50
C GLU A 95 -1.68 3.81 0.71
N VAL A 96 -0.84 3.64 -0.30
CA VAL A 96 0.56 4.09 -0.27
C VAL A 96 0.85 4.88 -1.53
N VAL A 97 1.47 6.05 -1.39
CA VAL A 97 2.06 6.75 -2.53
C VAL A 97 3.57 6.65 -2.38
N ALA A 98 4.21 5.98 -3.34
CA ALA A 98 5.66 5.87 -3.42
C ALA A 98 6.20 6.59 -4.65
N GLU A 99 7.45 7.01 -4.60
CA GLU A 99 8.25 7.38 -5.77
C GLU A 99 9.32 6.33 -6.00
N PHE A 100 9.47 5.92 -7.25
CA PHE A 100 10.55 5.04 -7.70
C PHE A 100 11.53 5.83 -8.54
N ASP A 101 12.80 5.74 -8.17
CA ASP A 101 13.89 6.14 -9.05
C ASP A 101 14.35 4.91 -9.83
N TYR A 102 14.46 5.03 -11.14
CA TYR A 102 14.78 3.93 -12.04
C TYR A 102 15.54 4.40 -13.28
N TYR A 103 16.22 3.48 -13.95
CA TYR A 103 16.78 3.67 -15.29
C TYR A 103 16.34 2.55 -16.23
N ILE A 104 16.59 2.73 -17.52
CA ILE A 104 16.26 1.76 -18.58
C ILE A 104 17.54 1.59 -19.40
N LEU A 105 18.10 0.38 -19.47
CA LEU A 105 19.30 0.16 -20.28
C LEU A 105 19.02 0.39 -21.77
N PRO A 106 20.03 0.86 -22.53
CA PRO A 106 21.39 1.21 -22.11
C PRO A 106 21.55 2.63 -21.52
N SER A 107 20.45 3.35 -21.27
CA SER A 107 20.51 4.71 -20.71
C SER A 107 20.86 4.70 -19.23
N ASN A 108 21.82 5.54 -18.84
CA ASN A 108 22.19 5.79 -17.43
C ASN A 108 21.35 6.92 -16.78
N ARG A 109 20.32 7.43 -17.46
CA ARG A 109 19.51 8.53 -16.96
C ARG A 109 18.49 8.03 -15.95
N ILE A 110 18.66 8.44 -14.69
CA ILE A 110 17.67 8.20 -13.63
C ILE A 110 16.40 9.02 -13.90
N LYS A 111 15.25 8.35 -13.78
CA LYS A 111 13.90 8.89 -13.88
C LYS A 111 13.17 8.61 -12.58
N THR A 112 12.22 9.47 -12.25
CA THR A 112 11.37 9.30 -11.06
C THR A 112 9.93 9.09 -11.52
N GLN A 113 9.28 8.04 -11.01
CA GLN A 113 7.87 7.72 -11.28
C GLN A 113 7.12 7.60 -9.96
N SER A 114 6.01 8.32 -9.83
CA SER A 114 5.08 8.12 -8.71
C SER A 114 4.23 6.87 -8.94
N TYR A 115 3.99 6.13 -7.86
CA TYR A 115 3.21 4.91 -7.83
C TYR A 115 2.24 4.94 -6.65
N ARG A 116 0.95 5.04 -6.96
CA ARG A 116 -0.14 4.90 -6.00
C ARG A 116 -0.51 3.43 -5.87
N GLN A 117 -0.55 2.94 -4.63
CA GLN A 117 -0.76 1.55 -4.29
C GLN A 117 -2.02 1.41 -3.46
N ASP A 118 -2.96 0.61 -3.94
CA ASP A 118 -4.18 0.28 -3.19
C ASP A 118 -4.00 -1.07 -2.52
N TRP A 119 -4.28 -1.13 -1.22
CA TRP A 119 -4.06 -2.31 -0.40
C TRP A 119 -5.34 -2.77 0.29
N VAL A 120 -5.45 -4.08 0.45
CA VAL A 120 -6.57 -4.72 1.15
C VAL A 120 -6.05 -5.81 2.08
N TYR A 121 -6.58 -5.87 3.29
CA TYR A 121 -6.36 -6.95 4.24
C TYR A 121 -7.38 -8.05 3.97
N ARG A 122 -6.94 -9.20 3.49
CA ARG A 122 -7.81 -10.33 3.13
C ARG A 122 -7.33 -11.62 3.74
N ASP A 123 -8.30 -12.46 4.06
CA ASP A 123 -8.07 -13.86 4.36
C ASP A 123 -7.93 -14.63 3.03
N ILE A 124 -6.76 -15.23 2.80
CA ILE A 124 -6.50 -16.06 1.63
C ILE A 124 -5.86 -17.35 2.13
N ASN A 125 -6.52 -18.48 1.89
CA ASN A 125 -6.08 -19.80 2.35
C ASN A 125 -5.82 -19.83 3.87
N GLU A 126 -6.79 -19.34 4.65
CA GLU A 126 -6.75 -19.32 6.13
C GLU A 126 -5.63 -18.44 6.73
N ARG A 127 -5.05 -17.56 5.91
CA ARG A 127 -4.02 -16.61 6.33
C ARG A 127 -4.45 -15.20 5.95
N LYS A 128 -4.73 -14.40 6.98
CA LYS A 128 -4.96 -12.97 6.82
C LYS A 128 -3.64 -12.26 6.53
N SER A 129 -3.61 -11.48 5.46
CA SER A 129 -2.45 -10.69 5.10
C SER A 129 -2.83 -9.50 4.23
N TRP A 130 -1.98 -8.49 4.22
CA TRP A 130 -2.11 -7.35 3.32
C TRP A 130 -1.73 -7.74 1.89
N LYS A 131 -2.60 -7.38 0.95
CA LYS A 131 -2.40 -7.57 -0.49
C LYS A 131 -2.56 -6.26 -1.24
N VAL A 132 -1.73 -6.07 -2.25
CA VAL A 132 -1.84 -4.97 -3.20
C VAL A 132 -2.88 -5.32 -4.28
N LYS A 133 -3.66 -4.34 -4.72
CA LYS A 133 -4.67 -4.42 -5.78
C LYS A 133 -4.34 -3.57 -6.99
N SER A 134 -3.46 -2.59 -6.83
CA SER A 134 -2.98 -1.76 -7.93
C SER A 134 -1.94 -2.50 -8.76
N GLY A 135 -2.03 -2.41 -10.09
CA GLY A 135 -0.99 -2.88 -11.00
C GLY A 135 0.29 -2.04 -10.89
N LEU A 136 1.37 -2.53 -11.51
CA LEU A 136 2.65 -1.83 -11.56
C LEU A 136 2.51 -0.46 -12.28
N PRO A 137 3.26 0.57 -11.86
CA PRO A 137 3.23 1.86 -12.53
C PRO A 137 3.85 1.77 -13.93
N PRO A 138 3.47 2.64 -14.88
CA PRO A 138 4.11 2.71 -16.17
C PRO A 138 5.53 3.27 -16.03
N LEU A 139 6.53 2.39 -15.97
CA LEU A 139 7.95 2.77 -16.00
C LEU A 139 8.37 2.97 -17.47
N ASN A 140 8.22 4.19 -18.00
CA ASN A 140 8.45 4.51 -19.40
C ASN A 140 9.29 5.79 -19.59
N GLU A 141 9.58 6.15 -20.83
CA GLU A 141 10.68 7.05 -21.10
C GLU A 141 10.48 8.52 -20.67
N SER A 142 9.26 8.97 -20.36
CA SER A 142 8.99 10.32 -19.86
C SER A 142 7.53 10.50 -19.43
N GLN A 143 7.28 10.83 -18.16
CA GLN A 143 6.00 11.43 -17.71
C GLN A 143 6.18 12.77 -16.98
N ARG A 144 7.29 13.50 -17.22
CA ARG A 144 7.50 14.82 -16.58
C ARG A 144 6.49 15.90 -16.99
N HIS A 145 5.59 15.66 -17.94
CA HIS A 145 4.62 16.65 -18.42
C HIS A 145 3.13 16.38 -18.13
N LEU A 146 2.75 15.23 -17.57
CA LEU A 146 1.31 14.88 -17.42
C LEU A 146 0.75 14.93 -15.99
N SER A 147 1.59 15.05 -14.96
CA SER A 147 1.15 15.13 -13.56
C SER A 147 0.31 16.38 -13.27
N LEU A 148 0.67 17.53 -13.86
CA LEU A 148 -0.07 18.78 -13.66
C LEU A 148 -1.44 18.77 -14.36
N ALA A 149 -1.57 18.09 -15.50
CA ALA A 149 -2.83 18.04 -16.23
C ALA A 149 -3.88 17.17 -15.50
N HIS A 150 -3.49 16.04 -14.92
CA HIS A 150 -4.45 15.16 -14.22
C HIS A 150 -4.93 15.76 -12.88
N SER A 151 -4.04 16.45 -12.15
CA SER A 151 -4.40 17.16 -10.91
C SER A 151 -5.35 18.33 -11.19
N LEU A 152 -5.08 19.14 -12.23
CA LEU A 152 -5.96 20.25 -12.62
C LEU A 152 -7.30 19.77 -13.18
N THR A 153 -7.35 18.61 -13.85
CA THR A 153 -8.61 18.04 -14.36
C THR A 153 -9.49 17.46 -13.25
N SER A 154 -8.89 16.85 -12.21
CA SER A 154 -9.63 16.41 -11.02
C SER A 154 -10.18 17.59 -10.22
N PHE A 155 -9.37 18.65 -10.04
CA PHE A 155 -9.78 19.87 -9.35
C PHE A 155 -10.90 20.63 -10.09
N ALA A 156 -10.81 20.73 -11.42
CA ALA A 156 -11.85 21.35 -12.24
C ALA A 156 -13.18 20.56 -12.25
N ARG A 157 -13.12 19.23 -12.14
CA ARG A 157 -14.32 18.37 -12.02
C ARG A 157 -14.99 18.51 -10.65
N ALA A 158 -14.23 18.71 -9.59
CA ALA A 158 -14.77 18.95 -8.24
C ALA A 158 -15.50 20.31 -8.13
N HIS A 159 -14.96 21.37 -8.75
CA HIS A 159 -15.61 22.70 -8.73
C HIS A 159 -16.84 22.80 -9.65
N ARG A 160 -16.89 22.06 -10.76
CA ARG A 160 -18.06 22.04 -11.65
C ARG A 160 -19.27 21.32 -11.06
N GLY A 161 -19.06 20.43 -10.08
CA GLY A 161 -20.14 19.78 -9.31
C GLY A 161 -20.88 20.75 -8.37
N THR A 162 -20.22 21.80 -7.90
CA THR A 162 -20.82 22.75 -6.94
C THR A 162 -21.66 23.87 -7.58
N GLU A 163 -21.48 24.15 -8.88
CA GLU A 163 -22.32 25.15 -9.57
C GLU A 163 -23.67 24.60 -10.01
N ASN A 164 -23.79 23.28 -10.27
CA ASN A 164 -25.05 22.68 -10.67
C ASN A 164 -26.06 22.55 -9.52
N ILE A 165 -25.60 22.52 -8.27
CA ILE A 165 -26.48 22.43 -7.09
C ILE A 165 -27.08 23.81 -6.75
N LYS A 166 -26.42 24.92 -7.11
CA LYS A 166 -26.95 26.27 -6.89
C LYS A 166 -28.03 26.69 -7.90
N LYS A 167 -28.07 26.10 -9.10
CA LYS A 167 -29.11 26.40 -10.10
C LYS A 167 -30.45 25.69 -9.86
N MET A 168 -30.53 24.79 -8.88
CA MET A 168 -31.73 23.99 -8.62
C MET A 168 -32.51 24.42 -7.36
N ALA A 169 -32.06 25.49 -6.68
CA ALA A 169 -32.67 26.01 -5.45
C ALA A 169 -33.35 27.40 -5.62
N LEU A 170 -33.62 27.82 -6.86
CA LEU A 170 -34.28 29.08 -7.19
C LEU A 170 -35.51 28.82 -8.08
N TYR A 171 -36.51 28.14 -7.53
CA TYR A 171 -37.95 28.17 -7.88
C TYR A 171 -38.66 27.53 -6.68
N PRO A 172 -39.70 28.14 -6.10
CA PRO A 172 -40.94 28.48 -6.80
C PRO A 172 -41.10 29.95 -7.16
#